data_AF-A0A3M1R9T8-F1
#
_entry.id   AF-A0A3M1R9T8-F1
#
_cell.length_a   1.000
_cell.length_b   1.000
_cell.length_c   1.000
_cell.angle_alpha   90.00
_cell.angle_beta   90.00
_cell.angle_gamma   90.00
#
_symmetry.space_group_name_H-M   'P 1'
#
loop_
_entity.id
_entity.type
_entity.pdbx_description
1 polymer ?
#
loop_
_entity_poly.entity_id
_entity_poly.type
_entity_poly.pdbx_seq_one_letter_code
_entity_poly.pdbx_strand_id
1 'polypeptide(L)' 'AAQSSPLETGVARLDRPAVALRAGLAYNTRGSATWEAAFVEDLTHETTPDFSLHLALRLER' A
#
# COMPACT_ATOMS: atom_id res chain seq x y z
N ALA A 1 -12.32 14.87 -3.26
CA ALA A 1 -10.85 14.89 -3.45
C ALA A 1 -10.29 13.70 -2.70
N ALA A 2 -9.52 12.83 -3.37
CA ALA A 2 -8.89 11.69 -2.70
C ALA A 2 -7.85 12.23 -1.71
N GLN A 3 -8.03 11.93 -0.43
CA GLN A 3 -7.14 12.33 0.63
C GLN A 3 -5.87 11.47 0.51
N SER A 4 -4.83 12.02 -0.08
CA SER A 4 -3.53 11.35 -0.19
C SER A 4 -2.93 11.24 1.21
N SER A 5 -2.92 10.03 1.76
CA SER A 5 -2.31 9.77 3.06
C SER A 5 -0.79 9.89 2.94
N PRO A 6 -0.08 10.45 3.93
CA PRO A 6 1.38 10.38 3.98
C PRO A 6 1.92 8.94 4.06
N LEU A 7 1.04 7.94 4.26
CA LEU A 7 1.33 6.50 4.23
C LEU A 7 0.98 5.86 2.87
N GLU A 8 0.65 6.64 1.84
CA GLU A 8 0.32 6.12 0.51
C GLU A 8 1.59 5.62 -0.19
N THR A 9 1.80 4.31 -0.13
CA THR A 9 2.77 3.59 -0.96
C THR A 9 2.23 3.47 -2.39
N GLY A 10 3.13 3.40 -3.39
CA GLY A 10 2.72 3.19 -4.79
C GLY A 10 2.16 1.78 -5.05
N VAL A 11 2.26 0.90 -4.05
CA VAL A 11 1.82 -0.49 -4.07
C VAL A 11 0.61 -0.73 -3.14
N ALA A 12 -0.09 -1.85 -3.37
CA ALA A 12 -1.30 -2.25 -2.66
C ALA A 12 -2.54 -1.37 -2.92
N ARG A 13 -2.86 -1.16 -4.20
CA ARG A 13 -4.14 -0.58 -4.60
C ARG A 13 -5.17 -1.69 -4.77
N LEU A 14 -6.31 -1.56 -4.10
CA LEU A 14 -7.44 -2.43 -4.35
C LEU A 14 -8.02 -2.13 -5.74
N ASP A 15 -8.33 -3.17 -6.51
CA ASP A 15 -8.90 -3.06 -7.85
C ASP A 15 -10.35 -2.57 -7.86
N ARG A 16 -10.96 -2.43 -6.68
CA ARG A 16 -12.36 -2.04 -6.48
C ARG A 16 -12.50 -0.99 -5.37
N PRO A 17 -13.58 -0.18 -5.37
CA PRO A 17 -13.88 0.72 -4.26
C PRO A 17 -14.22 -0.10 -3.01
N ALA A 18 -13.43 0.07 -1.95
CA ALA A 18 -13.61 -0.63 -0.69
C ALA A 18 -13.20 0.29 0.47
N VAL A 19 -13.78 0.07 1.66
CA VAL A 19 -13.27 0.66 2.89
C VAL A 19 -12.11 -0.21 3.34
N ALA A 20 -10.91 0.36 3.44
CA ALA A 20 -9.72 -0.42 3.70
C ALA A 20 -8.83 0.21 4.77
N LEU A 21 -8.32 -0.61 5.68
CA LEU A 21 -7.22 -0.24 6.56
C LEU A 21 -5.91 -0.39 5.78
N ARG A 22 -5.04 0.63 5.82
CA ARG A 22 -3.76 0.63 5.11
C ARG A 22 -2.63 1.01 6.03
N ALA A 23 -1.56 0.21 6.01
CA ALA A 23 -0.30 0.53 6.66
C ALA A 23 0.83 0.39 5.63
N GLY A 24 1.59 1.46 5.43
CA GLY A 24 2.64 1.53 4.42
C GLY A 24 3.98 1.96 5.03
N LEU A 25 5.06 1.38 4.52
CA LEU A 25 6.43 1.79 4.79
C LEU A 25 7.15 1.99 3.46
N ALA A 26 7.75 3.16 3.28
CA ALA A 26 8.66 3.43 2.17
C ALA A 26 10.05 3.77 2.72
N TYR A 27 11.06 3.01 2.29
CA TYR A 27 12.45 3.23 2.65
C TYR A 27 13.26 3.57 1.41
N ASN A 28 13.62 4.84 1.27
CA ASN A 28 14.49 5.31 0.20
C ASN A 28 15.96 5.00 0.57
N THR A 29 16.59 4.14 -0.22
CA THR A 29 18.03 3.91 -0.15
C THR A 29 18.73 5.06 -0.88
N ARG A 30 19.82 5.57 -0.31
CA ARG A 30 20.59 6.65 -0.92
C ARG A 30 21.02 6.28 -2.34
N GLY A 31 20.31 6.82 -3.33
CA GLY A 31 20.82 7.05 -4.67
C GLY A 31 20.08 6.44 -5.85
N SER A 32 19.16 5.48 -5.68
CA SER A 32 18.43 4.94 -6.84
C SER A 32 17.31 3.95 -6.54
N ALA A 33 17.03 3.61 -5.28
CA ALA A 33 16.05 2.57 -4.99
C ALA A 33 15.19 2.89 -3.78
N THR A 34 13.89 2.69 -3.91
CA THR A 34 12.92 2.76 -2.81
C THR A 34 12.33 1.38 -2.58
N TRP A 35 12.48 0.87 -1.36
CA TRP A 35 11.74 -0.30 -0.89
C TRP A 35 10.38 0.15 -0.39
N GLU A 36 9.31 -0.49 -0.86
CA GLU A 36 7.95 -0.22 -0.42
C GLU A 36 7.33 -1.52 0.12
N ALA A 37 6.79 -1.45 1.34
CA ALA A 37 6.00 -2.53 1.94
C ALA A 37 4.64 -1.96 2.32
N ALA A 38 3.57 -2.70 1.99
CA ALA A 38 2.22 -2.25 2.25
C ALA A 38 1.32 -3.41 2.68
N PHE A 39 0.62 -3.20 3.79
CA PHE A 39 -0.46 -4.05 4.25
C PHE A 39 -1.79 -3.34 3.96
N VAL A 40 -2.73 -4.09 3.37
CA VAL A 40 -4.08 -3.61 3.10
C VAL A 40 -5.07 -4.67 3.55
N GLU A 41 -6.03 -4.25 4.35
CA GLU A 41 -7.15 -5.07 4.79
C GLU A 41 -8.43 -4.46 4.27
N ASP A 42 -9.22 -5.24 3.53
CA ASP A 42 -10.55 -4.85 3.07
C ASP A 42 -11.57 -5.06 4.19
N LEU A 43 -12.04 -3.96 4.76
CA LEU A 43 -13.02 -3.91 5.85
C LEU A 43 -14.47 -3.97 5.34
N THR A 44 -14.67 -4.09 4.03
CA THR A 44 -16.00 -4.12 3.42
C THR A 44 -16.67 -5.49 3.55
N HIS A 45 -15.92 -6.55 3.87
CA HIS A 45 -16.47 -7.89 4.07
C HIS A 45 -16.86 -8.14 5.53
N GLU A 46 -18.09 -8.63 5.75
CA GLU A 46 -18.60 -8.94 7.10
C GLU A 46 -18.15 -10.32 7.61
N THR A 47 -17.73 -11.23 6.73
CA THR A 47 -17.61 -12.66 7.05
C THR A 47 -16.23 -13.26 6.87
N THR A 48 -15.38 -12.71 6.00
CA THR A 48 -13.99 -13.17 5.85
C THR A 48 -13.11 -11.94 5.60
N PRO A 49 -12.20 -11.60 6.53
CA PRO A 49 -11.24 -10.54 6.32
C PRO A 49 -10.34 -10.94 5.14
N ASP A 50 -10.31 -10.09 4.13
CA ASP A 50 -9.40 -10.23 3.00
C ASP A 50 -8.27 -9.22 3.20
N PHE A 51 -7.04 -9.72 3.32
CA PHE A 51 -5.87 -8.87 3.47
C PHE A 51 -4.80 -9.24 2.45
N SER A 52 -4.05 -8.23 2.04
CA SER A 52 -2.96 -8.35 1.09
C SER A 52 -1.71 -7.69 1.64
N LEU A 53 -0.57 -8.37 1.49
CA LEU A 53 0.76 -7.83 1.79
C LEU A 53 1.53 -7.67 0.49
N HIS A 54 2.00 -6.47 0.22
CA HIS A 54 2.77 -6.13 -0.96
C HIS A 54 4.17 -5.71 -0.56
N LEU A 55 5.16 -6.22 -1.31
CA LEU A 55 6.55 -5.81 -1.22
C LEU A 55 7.02 -5.46 -2.62
N ALA A 56 7.62 -4.29 -2.77
CA ALA A 56 8.18 -3.84 -4.04
C ALA A 56 9.50 -3.10 -3.87
N LEU A 57 10.26 -3.11 -4.96
CA LEU A 57 11.46 -2.30 -5.14
C LEU A 57 11.23 -1.41 -6.35
N ARG A 58 11.22 -0.09 -6.12
CA ARG A 58 11.16 0.91 -7.18
C ARG A 58 12.56 1.43 -7.43
N LEU A 59 13.04 1.27 -8.66
CA LEU A 59 14.31 1.82 -9.10
C LEU A 59 14.08 3.17 -9.80
N GLU A 60 14.75 4.20 -9.34
CA GLU A 60 14.81 5.51 -10.01
C GLU A 60 15.84 5.39 -11.15
N ARG A 61 15.45 5.86 -12.34
CA ARG A 61 16.30 5.86 -13.55
C ARG A 61 17.23 7.06 -13.57
#